data_AF-A0AAV0STZ7-F1
#
_entry.id   AF-A0AAV0STZ7-F1
#
_cell.length_a   1.000
_cell.length_b   1.000
_cell.length_c   1.000
_cell.angle_alpha   90.00
_cell.angle_beta   90.00
_cell.angle_gamma   90.00
#
_symmetry.space_group_name_H-M   'P 1'
#
loop_
_entity.id
_entity.type
_entity.pdbx_description
1 polymer ?
#
loop_
_entity_poly.entity_id
_entity_poly.type
_entity_poly.pdbx_seq_one_letter_code
_entity_poly.pdbx_strand_id
1 'polypeptide(L)'
;MGTNVQGRVIARQAAFNALAEDLVAQTTEAQTFLVEKKSEVFTTHHSALIKVLQSVRGKELVDFLEKWLKPEEVEEAVVEVEKKEVEEEACKTEEEAPEETEEIVSPKEEKDGKVSPKEEKEEKASPKEEKEEKASPKVSPKASKKKKEEPSPYRPRAKEIAEALVLAGFITPYKDRVKNYLADAPKEYVTDNELFVPLSDTITESKDTTVWSVVDGAIYASQVKRKAGVFSAFTQGKDVYVVANEKTKKIYFFESDVARAALAEYNTADVLVQFDNSHFQFGVKLVHGEKFELLNLVTKEQQEAFLDTLLNVGAKYREVYNLAAEEAKSFYELTDFDMDKKEVKMDEYKGKVVLVVNVSSKCGLTSTNYPEMQQLYAKYKDEGLVVLAFPCNQFAGQEPDTHEEIMEFVKQYNVTFPLFEKHDVNGSNARPVFTYLKAKLPGTFGNYIKWNFTKFLVDRNGQPFKHYAPNDLPFSFEEDIKELLAKAPEPEKTEEEVQEGEAEAVKLDEEATTEKMEETVITEVVKSDVKEEISITEVVEIKEETTKSEDVAVTVAAL
;
A
#
# COMPACT_ATOMS: atom_id res chain seq x y z
N MET A 1 -13.49 -9.91 -2.77
CA MET A 1 -13.63 -9.11 -4.01
C MET A 1 -12.33 -8.32 -4.16
N GLY A 2 -11.81 -8.13 -5.38
CA GLY A 2 -10.60 -7.31 -5.57
C GLY A 2 -10.92 -5.83 -5.33
N THR A 3 -10.36 -5.24 -4.29
CA THR A 3 -10.39 -3.79 -4.08
C THR A 3 -9.44 -3.13 -5.08
N ASN A 4 -9.97 -2.38 -6.04
CA ASN A 4 -9.17 -1.56 -6.95
C ASN A 4 -8.34 -0.58 -6.12
N VAL A 5 -7.02 -0.78 -6.10
CA VAL A 5 -6.07 -0.01 -5.29
C VAL A 5 -6.04 1.43 -5.79
N GLN A 6 -6.48 2.36 -4.95
CA GLN A 6 -6.57 3.78 -5.32
C GLN A 6 -5.22 4.47 -5.09
N GLY A 7 -4.81 5.28 -6.07
CA GLY A 7 -3.54 6.02 -6.05
C GLY A 7 -3.20 6.63 -7.41
N ARG A 8 -2.52 7.79 -7.43
CA ARG A 8 -2.09 8.43 -8.69
C ARG A 8 -1.03 7.59 -9.43
N VAL A 9 -0.16 6.93 -8.68
CA VAL A 9 0.81 5.93 -9.19
C VAL A 9 0.11 4.70 -9.77
N ILE A 10 -0.87 4.13 -9.07
CA ILE A 10 -1.60 2.94 -9.55
C ILE A 10 -2.47 3.28 -10.77
N ALA A 11 -3.10 4.46 -10.79
CA ALA A 11 -3.86 4.94 -11.94
C ALA A 11 -2.98 5.15 -13.19
N ARG A 12 -1.73 5.62 -13.02
CA ARG A 12 -0.75 5.71 -14.10
C ARG A 12 -0.31 4.34 -14.61
N GLN A 13 0.01 3.41 -13.71
CA GLN A 13 0.35 2.03 -14.09
C GLN A 13 -0.81 1.32 -14.80
N ALA A 14 -2.05 1.51 -14.33
CA ALA A 14 -3.24 0.99 -14.99
C ALA A 14 -3.46 1.62 -16.38
N ALA A 15 -3.18 2.92 -16.54
CA ALA A 15 -3.23 3.58 -17.83
C ALA A 15 -2.13 3.10 -18.80
N PHE A 16 -0.91 2.84 -18.31
CA PHE A 16 0.15 2.19 -19.11
C PHE A 16 -0.26 0.79 -19.57
N ASN A 17 -0.79 -0.02 -18.66
CA ASN A 17 -1.27 -1.38 -18.94
C ASN A 17 -2.51 -1.42 -19.85
N ALA A 18 -3.16 -0.26 -20.10
CA ALA A 18 -4.30 -0.10 -21.00
C ALA A 18 -3.93 0.53 -22.36
N LEU A 19 -2.65 0.80 -22.60
CA LEU A 19 -2.15 1.16 -23.93
C LEU A 19 -2.21 -0.06 -24.87
N ALA A 20 -2.13 0.18 -26.18
CA ALA A 20 -2.01 -0.89 -27.16
C ALA A 20 -0.74 -1.73 -26.93
N GLU A 21 -0.83 -3.05 -27.09
CA GLU A 21 0.25 -4.00 -26.79
C GLU A 21 1.56 -3.66 -27.51
N ASP A 22 1.45 -3.14 -28.74
CA ASP A 22 2.60 -2.72 -29.54
C ASP A 22 3.30 -1.49 -28.93
N LEU A 23 2.55 -0.51 -28.40
CA LEU A 23 3.08 0.67 -27.71
C LEU A 23 3.75 0.28 -26.37
N VAL A 24 3.20 -0.73 -25.67
CA VAL A 24 3.82 -1.27 -24.45
C VAL A 24 5.16 -1.94 -24.77
N ALA A 25 5.24 -2.74 -25.85
CA ALA A 25 6.48 -3.33 -26.33
C ALA A 25 7.50 -2.24 -26.75
N GLN A 26 7.08 -1.28 -27.59
CA GLN A 26 7.88 -0.14 -28.03
C GLN A 26 8.43 0.70 -26.86
N THR A 27 7.64 0.86 -25.80
CA THR A 27 8.07 1.56 -24.59
C THR A 27 9.12 0.73 -23.83
N THR A 28 9.00 -0.60 -23.80
CA THR A 28 9.96 -1.50 -23.14
C THR A 28 11.31 -1.55 -23.89
N GLU A 29 11.28 -1.53 -25.22
CA GLU A 29 12.46 -1.33 -26.06
C GLU A 29 13.12 0.03 -25.78
N ALA A 30 12.32 1.12 -25.73
CA ALA A 30 12.81 2.45 -25.42
C ALA A 30 13.40 2.56 -24.01
N GLN A 31 12.81 1.90 -23.00
CA GLN A 31 13.38 1.81 -21.65
C GLN A 31 14.77 1.16 -21.68
N THR A 32 14.89 0.01 -22.35
CA THR A 32 16.17 -0.71 -22.50
C THR A 32 17.23 0.16 -23.15
N PHE A 33 16.88 0.81 -24.27
CA PHE A 33 17.77 1.72 -24.98
C PHE A 33 18.17 2.95 -24.15
N LEU A 34 17.26 3.51 -23.35
CA LEU A 34 17.54 4.63 -22.45
C LEU A 34 18.46 4.24 -21.28
N VAL A 35 18.52 2.96 -20.88
CA VAL A 35 19.53 2.44 -19.95
C VAL A 35 20.89 2.36 -20.63
N GLU A 36 20.98 1.74 -21.81
CA GLU A 36 22.24 1.64 -22.58
C GLU A 36 22.82 3.02 -22.91
N LYS A 37 21.96 3.98 -23.21
CA LYS A 37 22.30 5.36 -23.58
C LYS A 37 22.21 6.36 -22.44
N LYS A 38 22.15 5.92 -21.17
CA LYS A 38 21.91 6.80 -20.03
C LYS A 38 22.84 8.01 -19.96
N SER A 39 24.11 7.83 -20.34
CA SER A 39 25.11 8.89 -20.33
C SER A 39 24.85 9.96 -21.39
N GLU A 40 24.42 9.56 -22.59
CA GLU A 40 24.05 10.48 -23.66
C GLU A 40 22.82 11.28 -23.24
N VAL A 41 21.74 10.62 -22.83
CA VAL A 41 20.43 11.27 -22.58
C VAL A 41 20.37 12.06 -21.28
N PHE A 42 20.77 11.47 -20.15
CA PHE A 42 20.47 12.04 -18.84
C PHE A 42 21.65 12.74 -18.18
N THR A 43 22.90 12.40 -18.53
CA THR A 43 24.09 12.99 -17.89
C THR A 43 24.82 14.00 -18.77
N THR A 44 24.86 13.84 -20.10
CA THR A 44 25.59 14.78 -20.99
C THR A 44 24.85 16.11 -21.15
N HIS A 45 23.51 16.12 -21.10
CA HIS A 45 22.69 17.33 -21.16
C HIS A 45 22.68 18.16 -19.84
N HIS A 46 23.72 18.06 -19.02
CA HIS A 46 23.92 18.78 -17.74
C HIS A 46 23.86 20.31 -17.85
N SER A 47 23.96 20.90 -19.05
CA SER A 47 23.97 22.35 -19.27
C SER A 47 22.67 23.07 -18.88
N ALA A 48 21.58 22.35 -18.58
CA ALA A 48 20.35 22.90 -18.01
C ALA A 48 20.30 22.88 -16.47
N LEU A 49 21.33 22.36 -15.78
CA LEU A 49 21.19 21.81 -14.42
C LEU A 49 22.10 22.45 -13.36
N ILE A 50 21.46 23.22 -12.47
CA ILE A 50 22.01 23.58 -11.14
C ILE A 50 21.30 22.76 -10.02
N LYS A 51 20.30 21.92 -10.34
CA LYS A 51 19.38 21.32 -9.33
C LYS A 51 19.06 19.82 -9.43
N VAL A 52 19.44 19.12 -10.50
CA VAL A 52 19.27 17.65 -10.62
C VAL A 52 20.45 17.10 -11.43
N LEU A 53 21.08 15.99 -11.02
CA LEU A 53 22.20 15.40 -11.78
C LEU A 53 21.76 14.52 -12.97
N GLN A 54 20.47 14.19 -13.06
CA GLN A 54 19.87 13.48 -14.19
C GLN A 54 18.57 14.18 -14.59
N SER A 55 18.56 14.90 -15.71
CA SER A 55 17.31 15.28 -16.37
C SER A 55 17.52 15.70 -17.82
N VAL A 56 16.50 15.48 -18.65
CA VAL A 56 16.44 15.85 -20.06
C VAL A 56 15.19 16.70 -20.32
N ARG A 57 15.18 17.62 -21.30
CA ARG A 57 13.94 18.32 -21.67
C ARG A 57 13.02 17.40 -22.46
N GLY A 58 11.70 17.62 -22.38
CA GLY A 58 10.70 16.84 -23.11
C GLY A 58 10.98 16.76 -24.60
N LYS A 59 11.27 17.91 -25.23
CA LYS A 59 11.67 17.95 -26.64
C LYS A 59 12.98 17.21 -26.89
N GLU A 60 14.01 17.41 -26.08
CA GLU A 60 15.31 16.74 -26.26
C GLU A 60 15.19 15.20 -26.17
N LEU A 61 14.30 14.70 -25.30
CA LEU A 61 13.97 13.28 -25.20
C LEU A 61 13.21 12.76 -26.42
N VAL A 62 12.22 13.52 -26.92
CA VAL A 62 11.47 13.15 -28.15
C VAL A 62 12.37 13.20 -29.39
N ASP A 63 13.15 14.28 -29.57
CA ASP A 63 14.14 14.42 -30.64
C ASP A 63 15.18 13.27 -30.61
N PHE A 64 15.58 12.82 -29.41
CA PHE A 64 16.45 11.67 -29.21
C PHE A 64 15.76 10.36 -29.62
N LEU A 65 14.55 10.09 -29.14
CA LEU A 65 13.78 8.90 -29.53
C LEU A 65 13.50 8.87 -31.04
N GLU A 66 13.08 9.98 -31.64
CA GLU A 66 12.89 10.12 -33.10
C GLU A 66 14.16 9.85 -33.92
N LYS A 67 15.33 10.21 -33.37
CA LYS A 67 16.62 10.01 -34.02
C LYS A 67 17.08 8.55 -33.96
N TRP A 68 16.87 7.88 -32.83
CA TRP A 68 17.40 6.55 -32.57
C TRP A 68 16.41 5.40 -32.84
N LEU A 69 15.11 5.67 -32.96
CA LEU A 69 14.12 4.78 -33.60
C LEU A 69 14.30 4.79 -35.13
N LYS A 70 15.55 4.65 -35.61
CA LYS A 70 15.96 4.65 -37.02
C LYS A 70 17.07 3.62 -37.27
N PRO A 71 17.19 3.11 -38.51
CA PRO A 71 18.41 2.48 -38.99
C PRO A 71 19.40 3.54 -39.51
N GLU A 72 20.57 3.08 -39.95
CA GLU A 72 21.34 3.77 -40.98
C GLU A 72 21.07 3.10 -42.34
N GLU A 73 20.74 3.88 -43.37
CA GLU A 73 20.61 3.40 -44.76
C GLU A 73 21.96 2.92 -45.31
N VAL A 74 21.96 2.02 -46.30
CA VAL A 74 23.17 1.60 -47.03
C VAL A 74 23.18 2.32 -48.37
N GLU A 75 24.23 3.10 -48.65
CA GLU A 75 24.49 3.55 -50.02
C GLU A 75 24.94 2.35 -50.86
N GLU A 76 24.19 2.01 -51.91
CA GLU A 76 24.55 0.91 -52.81
C GLU A 76 25.67 1.33 -53.78
N ALA A 77 26.86 0.77 -53.57
CA ALA A 77 27.98 0.88 -54.51
C ALA A 77 28.03 -0.36 -55.42
N VAL A 78 27.87 -0.15 -56.73
CA VAL A 78 27.78 -1.18 -57.77
C VAL A 78 29.10 -1.95 -57.96
N VAL A 79 29.03 -3.29 -58.05
CA VAL A 79 29.99 -4.12 -58.80
C VAL A 79 29.28 -5.32 -59.43
N GLU A 80 29.66 -5.68 -60.66
CA GLU A 80 29.20 -6.87 -61.39
C GLU A 80 29.82 -8.19 -60.83
N VAL A 81 29.28 -9.35 -61.24
CA VAL A 81 30.05 -10.41 -61.96
C VAL A 81 29.16 -11.62 -62.31
N GLU A 82 29.30 -12.03 -63.56
CA GLU A 82 28.89 -13.26 -64.26
C GLU A 82 28.19 -14.42 -63.51
N LYS A 83 27.10 -14.91 -64.11
CA LYS A 83 26.88 -16.36 -64.37
C LYS A 83 26.38 -16.59 -65.80
N LYS A 84 26.75 -17.73 -66.38
CA LYS A 84 26.62 -18.05 -67.82
C LYS A 84 25.63 -19.18 -68.10
N GLU A 85 24.83 -18.98 -69.14
CA GLU A 85 24.41 -19.93 -70.18
C GLU A 85 23.44 -21.10 -69.88
N VAL A 86 22.83 -21.59 -70.98
CA VAL A 86 21.78 -22.63 -71.11
C VAL A 86 20.37 -22.11 -70.71
N GLU A 87 19.32 -22.12 -71.55
CA GLU A 87 19.06 -22.86 -72.81
C GLU A 87 18.34 -21.99 -73.89
N GLU A 88 18.03 -22.56 -75.06
CA GLU A 88 17.36 -21.95 -76.23
C GLU A 88 15.80 -21.89 -76.04
N GLU A 89 14.92 -21.37 -76.92
CA GLU A 89 14.94 -21.07 -78.37
C GLU A 89 13.82 -20.08 -78.78
N ALA A 90 13.97 -19.40 -79.94
CA ALA A 90 12.94 -18.68 -80.73
C ALA A 90 12.27 -17.40 -80.11
N CYS A 91 11.82 -16.40 -80.90
CA CYS A 91 11.68 -16.27 -82.36
C CYS A 91 12.05 -14.84 -82.87
N LYS A 92 12.18 -14.69 -84.20
CA LYS A 92 12.36 -13.42 -84.94
C LYS A 92 10.99 -12.73 -85.19
N THR A 93 10.82 -11.51 -85.73
CA THR A 93 11.46 -10.74 -86.85
C THR A 93 11.33 -9.21 -86.61
N GLU A 94 12.25 -8.34 -87.10
CA GLU A 94 12.17 -7.45 -88.32
C GLU A 94 10.94 -6.49 -88.29
N GLU A 95 10.93 -5.22 -88.73
CA GLU A 95 11.84 -4.27 -89.46
C GLU A 95 11.27 -2.82 -89.24
N GLU A 96 11.85 -1.63 -89.50
CA GLU A 96 13.16 -1.14 -90.03
C GLU A 96 13.45 0.28 -89.42
N ALA A 97 14.13 1.22 -90.13
CA ALA A 97 14.42 2.64 -89.79
C ALA A 97 14.67 3.44 -91.11
N PRO A 98 15.10 4.74 -91.16
CA PRO A 98 15.16 5.87 -90.22
C PRO A 98 14.50 7.18 -90.81
N GLU A 99 15.04 8.38 -90.52
CA GLU A 99 14.91 9.67 -91.27
C GLU A 99 13.53 10.39 -91.32
N GLU A 100 13.40 11.71 -91.56
CA GLU A 100 14.19 12.90 -91.14
C GLU A 100 13.34 14.20 -91.33
N THR A 101 13.87 15.38 -90.95
CA THR A 101 13.53 16.75 -91.45
C THR A 101 12.13 17.40 -91.25
N GLU A 102 12.19 18.63 -90.67
CA GLU A 102 11.56 19.90 -91.14
C GLU A 102 10.04 20.19 -91.00
N GLU A 103 9.53 21.45 -91.03
CA GLU A 103 9.95 22.77 -90.47
C GLU A 103 8.78 23.83 -90.61
N ILE A 104 8.93 25.04 -90.03
CA ILE A 104 8.29 26.36 -90.32
C ILE A 104 6.77 26.68 -90.08
N VAL A 105 6.52 27.99 -89.80
CA VAL A 105 5.27 28.84 -89.93
C VAL A 105 4.18 28.68 -88.83
N SER A 106 3.98 29.58 -87.85
CA SER A 106 3.60 31.04 -87.84
C SER A 106 2.06 31.31 -87.97
N PRO A 107 1.52 32.54 -87.73
CA PRO A 107 1.73 33.49 -86.61
C PRO A 107 0.44 34.22 -86.08
N LYS A 108 0.53 34.94 -84.94
CA LYS A 108 -0.34 36.10 -84.51
C LYS A 108 -1.84 35.79 -84.22
N GLU A 109 -2.66 36.66 -83.60
CA GLU A 109 -2.53 38.09 -83.21
C GLU A 109 -3.22 38.42 -81.85
N GLU A 110 -3.41 39.72 -81.56
CA GLU A 110 -3.98 40.41 -80.37
C GLU A 110 -5.38 39.93 -79.84
N LYS A 111 -5.93 40.32 -78.67
CA LYS A 111 -5.77 41.56 -77.85
C LYS A 111 -6.30 41.46 -76.39
N ASP A 112 -5.88 42.41 -75.54
CA ASP A 112 -6.50 43.00 -74.31
C ASP A 112 -7.18 42.14 -73.21
N GLY A 113 -6.69 42.27 -71.95
CA GLY A 113 -7.37 41.85 -70.71
C GLY A 113 -6.54 42.14 -69.45
N LYS A 114 -7.09 42.84 -68.44
CA LYS A 114 -6.37 43.37 -67.26
C LYS A 114 -6.96 42.85 -65.94
N VAL A 115 -6.11 42.51 -64.94
CA VAL A 115 -6.23 42.81 -63.47
C VAL A 115 -5.40 41.85 -62.57
N SER A 116 -4.37 42.41 -61.90
CA SER A 116 -3.83 42.06 -60.55
C SER A 116 -3.19 40.65 -60.32
N PRO A 117 -2.72 40.25 -59.10
CA PRO A 117 -1.28 40.42 -58.78
C PRO A 117 -0.59 39.30 -57.94
N LYS A 118 0.77 39.21 -57.94
CA LYS A 118 1.59 38.82 -56.76
C LYS A 118 3.11 39.03 -56.94
N GLU A 119 3.90 38.51 -55.98
CA GLU A 119 5.37 38.53 -55.82
C GLU A 119 6.16 37.95 -57.05
N GLU A 120 7.49 37.95 -57.17
CA GLU A 120 8.58 37.99 -56.15
C GLU A 120 9.92 38.49 -56.76
N LYS A 121 10.99 38.65 -55.95
CA LYS A 121 12.29 39.14 -56.48
C LYS A 121 13.54 38.86 -55.62
N GLU A 122 14.38 37.92 -56.06
CA GLU A 122 15.83 37.81 -55.80
C GLU A 122 16.49 37.58 -57.19
N GLU A 123 17.58 38.23 -57.62
CA GLU A 123 18.96 38.45 -57.09
C GLU A 123 19.98 37.49 -57.73
N LYS A 124 21.21 37.97 -57.94
CA LYS A 124 22.32 37.31 -58.65
C LYS A 124 23.62 37.56 -57.89
N ALA A 125 24.35 36.50 -57.55
CA ALA A 125 25.68 36.63 -56.92
C ALA A 125 26.65 35.52 -57.37
N SER A 126 27.94 35.86 -57.41
CA SER A 126 29.14 35.03 -57.63
C SER A 126 30.38 35.95 -57.49
N PRO A 127 31.62 35.43 -57.40
CA PRO A 127 32.18 34.46 -56.45
C PRO A 127 33.48 35.01 -55.80
N LYS A 128 34.20 34.23 -54.96
CA LYS A 128 35.65 34.34 -54.54
C LYS A 128 35.90 33.54 -53.23
N GLU A 129 37.10 33.09 -52.81
CA GLU A 129 38.39 32.75 -53.46
C GLU A 129 39.23 31.86 -52.48
N GLU A 130 40.40 31.34 -52.88
CA GLU A 130 41.14 30.24 -52.20
C GLU A 130 42.21 30.65 -51.15
N LYS A 131 42.68 29.68 -50.34
CA LYS A 131 44.07 29.58 -49.82
C LYS A 131 44.43 28.22 -49.18
N GLU A 132 45.71 27.85 -49.20
CA GLU A 132 46.32 26.62 -48.62
C GLU A 132 46.96 26.86 -47.21
N GLU A 133 47.73 26.00 -46.51
CA GLU A 133 48.44 24.70 -46.72
C GLU A 133 48.67 24.02 -45.31
N LYS A 134 49.34 22.90 -44.98
CA LYS A 134 50.25 21.87 -45.59
C LYS A 134 50.23 20.56 -44.75
N ALA A 135 50.95 19.51 -45.21
CA ALA A 135 51.52 18.32 -44.52
C ALA A 135 51.03 17.92 -43.08
N SER A 136 50.44 16.72 -42.82
CA SER A 136 50.94 15.31 -42.96
C SER A 136 51.84 14.81 -41.80
N PRO A 137 51.86 13.49 -41.43
CA PRO A 137 51.32 12.31 -42.14
C PRO A 137 50.25 11.48 -41.36
N LYS A 138 49.74 10.40 -41.99
CA LYS A 138 48.71 9.47 -41.44
C LYS A 138 49.28 8.16 -40.88
N VAL A 139 48.58 7.56 -39.91
CA VAL A 139 48.64 6.12 -39.57
C VAL A 139 47.21 5.58 -39.49
N SER A 140 46.95 4.40 -40.05
CA SER A 140 45.60 3.82 -40.19
C SER A 140 45.19 2.91 -39.02
N PRO A 141 43.91 2.87 -38.65
CA PRO A 141 43.31 1.72 -37.98
C PRO A 141 42.32 0.95 -38.87
N LYS A 142 42.13 -0.33 -38.54
CA LYS A 142 41.37 -1.34 -39.28
C LYS A 142 39.86 -1.08 -39.28
N ALA A 143 39.19 -1.38 -40.38
CA ALA A 143 37.72 -1.46 -40.42
C ALA A 143 37.22 -2.76 -39.78
N SER A 144 36.38 -2.65 -38.75
CA SER A 144 35.60 -3.77 -38.20
C SER A 144 34.22 -3.80 -38.87
N LYS A 145 33.84 -4.90 -39.53
CA LYS A 145 32.48 -5.06 -40.07
C LYS A 145 31.46 -5.08 -38.93
N LYS A 146 30.73 -3.98 -38.76
CA LYS A 146 29.55 -3.90 -37.89
C LYS A 146 28.42 -4.71 -38.57
N LYS A 147 27.73 -5.56 -37.81
CA LYS A 147 26.49 -6.18 -38.26
C LYS A 147 25.45 -5.06 -38.38
N LYS A 148 24.69 -5.00 -39.47
CA LYS A 148 23.64 -3.97 -39.66
C LYS A 148 22.29 -4.55 -39.28
N GLU A 149 21.54 -3.79 -38.50
CA GLU A 149 20.21 -4.13 -38.00
C GLU A 149 19.20 -3.15 -38.61
N GLU A 150 17.95 -3.60 -38.72
CA GLU A 150 16.92 -3.00 -39.60
C GLU A 150 16.16 -1.82 -38.95
N PRO A 151 15.44 -1.01 -39.75
CA PRO A 151 14.58 0.06 -39.23
C PRO A 151 13.59 -0.39 -38.16
N SER A 152 13.59 0.33 -37.03
CA SER A 152 12.39 0.41 -36.20
C SER A 152 11.31 1.21 -36.96
N PRO A 153 10.10 0.66 -37.19
CA PRO A 153 9.02 1.40 -37.85
C PRO A 153 8.30 2.40 -36.90
N TYR A 154 8.71 2.47 -35.63
CA TYR A 154 7.98 3.14 -34.55
C TYR A 154 8.27 4.65 -34.44
N ARG A 155 9.14 5.20 -35.29
CA ARG A 155 9.55 6.61 -35.31
C ARG A 155 8.43 7.66 -35.15
N PRO A 156 7.26 7.60 -35.82
CA PRO A 156 6.23 8.65 -35.66
C PRO A 156 5.60 8.69 -34.26
N ARG A 157 5.87 7.71 -33.39
CA ARG A 157 5.27 7.55 -32.06
C ARG A 157 6.17 8.01 -30.91
N ALA A 158 7.27 8.70 -31.20
CA ALA A 158 8.24 9.14 -30.17
C ALA A 158 7.59 9.95 -29.03
N LYS A 159 6.53 10.74 -29.30
CA LYS A 159 5.74 11.41 -28.25
C LYS A 159 4.90 10.43 -27.42
N GLU A 160 4.19 9.50 -28.05
CA GLU A 160 3.40 8.45 -27.37
C GLU A 160 4.30 7.60 -26.46
N ILE A 161 5.49 7.22 -26.94
CA ILE A 161 6.49 6.48 -26.17
C ILE A 161 6.98 7.32 -24.99
N ALA A 162 7.30 8.61 -25.18
CA ALA A 162 7.71 9.49 -24.10
C ALA A 162 6.61 9.72 -23.04
N GLU A 163 5.33 9.73 -23.43
CA GLU A 163 4.19 9.75 -22.50
C GLU A 163 4.03 8.42 -21.76
N ALA A 164 4.18 7.29 -22.47
CA ALA A 164 4.14 5.95 -21.90
C ALA A 164 5.28 5.69 -20.89
N LEU A 165 6.47 6.25 -21.11
CA LEU A 165 7.59 6.23 -20.15
C LEU A 165 7.26 6.95 -18.83
N VAL A 166 6.36 7.95 -18.84
CA VAL A 166 5.86 8.62 -17.63
C VAL A 166 4.74 7.80 -16.96
N LEU A 167 3.86 7.19 -17.74
CA LEU A 167 2.80 6.31 -17.22
C LEU A 167 3.37 5.05 -16.55
N ALA A 168 4.43 4.47 -17.11
CA ALA A 168 5.19 3.34 -16.57
C ALA A 168 6.14 3.72 -15.42
N GLY A 169 6.19 4.98 -14.99
CA GLY A 169 7.05 5.42 -13.88
C GLY A 169 8.56 5.32 -14.14
N PHE A 170 8.99 5.24 -15.39
CA PHE A 170 10.41 5.16 -15.75
C PHE A 170 11.10 6.53 -15.65
N ILE A 171 10.34 7.58 -16.01
CA ILE A 171 10.67 9.00 -15.84
C ILE A 171 9.50 9.74 -15.19
N THR A 172 9.75 10.95 -14.68
CA THR A 172 8.74 11.81 -14.06
C THR A 172 8.95 13.28 -14.41
N PRO A 173 7.88 14.08 -14.63
CA PRO A 173 7.99 15.53 -14.76
C PRO A 173 8.58 16.17 -13.50
N TYR A 174 9.60 17.01 -13.66
CA TYR A 174 10.21 17.76 -12.55
C TYR A 174 9.21 18.68 -11.83
N LYS A 175 8.15 19.14 -12.53
CA LYS A 175 7.05 19.90 -11.91
C LYS A 175 6.23 19.05 -10.94
N ASP A 176 5.97 17.77 -11.23
CA ASP A 176 5.30 16.84 -10.31
C ASP A 176 6.18 16.55 -9.07
N ARG A 177 7.50 16.55 -9.23
CA ARG A 177 8.43 16.42 -8.09
C ARG A 177 8.42 17.65 -7.18
N VAL A 178 8.31 18.86 -7.73
CA VAL A 178 8.48 20.13 -6.99
C VAL A 178 7.15 20.72 -6.50
N LYS A 179 6.03 20.30 -7.06
CA LYS A 179 4.68 20.63 -6.58
C LYS A 179 3.86 19.36 -6.47
N ASN A 180 3.24 19.15 -5.32
CA ASN A 180 2.24 18.09 -5.14
C ASN A 180 0.99 18.46 -5.98
N TYR A 181 0.95 18.00 -7.23
CA TYR A 181 -0.17 18.20 -8.16
C TYR A 181 -1.30 17.21 -7.83
N LEU A 182 -2.19 17.65 -6.91
CA LEU A 182 -3.19 16.80 -6.24
C LEU A 182 -4.65 17.05 -6.64
N ALA A 183 -4.89 17.86 -7.68
CA ALA A 183 -6.23 18.09 -8.22
C ALA A 183 -6.51 17.18 -9.42
N ASP A 184 -5.67 17.27 -10.46
CA ASP A 184 -5.84 16.58 -11.74
C ASP A 184 -4.52 15.92 -12.18
N ALA A 185 -4.63 14.80 -12.90
CA ALA A 185 -3.50 14.30 -13.70
C ALA A 185 -3.28 15.23 -14.92
N PRO A 186 -2.01 15.52 -15.29
CA PRO A 186 -1.75 16.27 -16.52
C PRO A 186 -2.24 15.46 -17.73
N LYS A 187 -2.99 16.11 -18.62
CA LYS A 187 -3.65 15.45 -19.78
C LYS A 187 -2.67 14.96 -20.84
N GLU A 188 -1.54 15.63 -20.96
CA GLU A 188 -0.39 15.23 -21.76
C GLU A 188 0.83 15.21 -20.84
N TYR A 189 1.62 14.14 -20.90
CA TYR A 189 2.78 13.98 -20.02
C TYR A 189 4.06 14.58 -20.57
N VAL A 190 4.08 15.02 -21.85
CA VAL A 190 5.27 15.49 -22.57
C VAL A 190 5.05 16.90 -23.14
N THR A 191 5.87 17.87 -22.69
CA THR A 191 5.91 19.22 -23.28
C THR A 191 7.35 19.71 -23.43
N ASP A 192 7.63 20.55 -24.44
CA ASP A 192 8.97 21.10 -24.76
C ASP A 192 9.67 21.77 -23.56
N ASN A 193 8.88 22.35 -22.65
CA ASN A 193 9.33 23.10 -21.47
C ASN A 193 9.29 22.28 -20.17
N GLU A 194 9.04 20.97 -20.25
CA GLU A 194 9.12 20.04 -19.13
C GLU A 194 10.56 19.50 -19.01
N LEU A 195 11.06 19.35 -17.78
CA LEU A 195 12.27 18.56 -17.50
C LEU A 195 11.83 17.21 -16.96
N PHE A 196 12.38 16.12 -17.50
CA PHE A 196 12.10 14.75 -17.05
C PHE A 196 13.24 14.22 -16.21
N VAL A 197 12.89 13.62 -15.07
CA VAL A 197 13.82 13.03 -14.12
C VAL A 197 13.63 11.51 -14.15
N PRO A 198 14.68 10.71 -14.39
CA PRO A 198 14.57 9.26 -14.35
C PRO A 198 14.37 8.74 -12.92
N LEU A 199 13.74 7.57 -12.85
CA LEU A 199 13.34 6.90 -11.60
C LEU A 199 13.94 5.49 -11.44
N SER A 200 14.31 4.82 -12.53
CA SER A 200 14.98 3.51 -12.47
C SER A 200 16.41 3.61 -11.92
N ASP A 201 16.76 2.78 -10.95
CA ASP A 201 18.09 2.63 -10.32
C ASP A 201 19.22 2.52 -11.36
N THR A 202 18.96 1.80 -12.46
CA THR A 202 19.90 1.58 -13.57
C THR A 202 20.39 2.88 -14.23
N ILE A 203 19.51 3.90 -14.29
CA ILE A 203 19.79 5.24 -14.82
C ILE A 203 20.21 6.19 -13.69
N THR A 204 19.58 6.09 -12.52
CA THR A 204 19.74 7.08 -11.45
C THR A 204 20.98 6.90 -10.60
N GLU A 205 21.60 5.72 -10.60
CA GLU A 205 22.78 5.37 -9.79
C GLU A 205 22.58 5.55 -8.27
N SER A 206 21.34 5.78 -7.83
CA SER A 206 20.97 5.79 -6.42
C SER A 206 20.60 4.38 -5.95
N LYS A 207 20.53 4.24 -4.62
CA LYS A 207 20.00 3.07 -3.90
C LYS A 207 18.77 3.43 -3.06
N ASP A 208 18.22 4.63 -3.29
CA ASP A 208 17.04 5.12 -2.60
C ASP A 208 15.78 4.40 -3.12
N THR A 209 15.00 3.79 -2.22
CA THR A 209 13.69 3.23 -2.55
C THR A 209 12.78 4.30 -3.14
N THR A 210 12.40 4.18 -4.42
CA THR A 210 11.45 5.10 -5.06
C THR A 210 10.01 4.63 -4.85
N VAL A 211 9.05 5.54 -4.90
CA VAL A 211 7.61 5.18 -4.81
C VAL A 211 7.17 4.20 -5.89
N TRP A 212 7.83 4.24 -7.06
CA TRP A 212 7.57 3.34 -8.18
C TRP A 212 8.20 1.95 -8.02
N SER A 213 9.30 1.83 -7.27
CA SER A 213 9.93 0.53 -6.97
C SER A 213 9.10 -0.38 -6.05
N VAL A 214 8.07 0.15 -5.39
CA VAL A 214 7.27 -0.57 -4.36
C VAL A 214 5.79 -0.75 -4.72
N VAL A 215 5.42 -0.55 -5.99
CA VAL A 215 4.02 -0.65 -6.48
C VAL A 215 3.58 -2.10 -6.72
N ASP A 216 4.52 -2.97 -7.05
CA ASP A 216 4.29 -4.40 -7.28
C ASP A 216 3.93 -5.09 -5.95
N GLY A 217 2.67 -5.51 -5.84
CA GLY A 217 2.08 -6.02 -4.60
C GLY A 217 1.59 -4.94 -3.63
N ALA A 218 1.48 -3.67 -4.04
CA ALA A 218 0.81 -2.64 -3.26
C ALA A 218 -0.70 -2.90 -3.20
N ILE A 219 -1.29 -2.94 -2.00
CA ILE A 219 -2.75 -3.03 -1.79
C ILE A 219 -3.37 -1.70 -1.32
N TYR A 220 -2.53 -0.70 -1.03
CA TYR A 220 -2.92 0.70 -0.82
C TYR A 220 -1.78 1.62 -1.27
N ALA A 221 -2.10 2.74 -1.92
CA ALA A 221 -1.11 3.70 -2.41
C ALA A 221 -1.71 5.12 -2.47
N SER A 222 -1.96 5.76 -1.33
CA SER A 222 -2.69 7.03 -1.30
C SER A 222 -2.03 8.09 -0.41
N GLN A 223 -2.45 9.35 -0.58
CA GLN A 223 -2.04 10.44 0.28
C GLN A 223 -2.84 10.42 1.58
N VAL A 224 -2.14 10.59 2.70
CA VAL A 224 -2.68 10.64 4.06
C VAL A 224 -2.10 11.86 4.76
N LYS A 225 -2.84 12.50 5.68
CA LYS A 225 -2.30 13.59 6.49
C LYS A 225 -1.52 13.03 7.68
N ARG A 226 -0.27 13.45 7.86
CA ARG A 226 0.67 12.98 8.90
C ARG A 226 0.98 14.09 9.91
N LYS A 227 0.78 13.83 11.21
CA LYS A 227 1.15 14.78 12.28
C LYS A 227 2.68 14.95 12.34
N ALA A 228 3.16 16.18 12.41
CA ALA A 228 4.59 16.49 12.30
C ALA A 228 5.24 16.72 13.68
N GLY A 229 5.39 15.65 14.45
CA GLY A 229 6.08 15.66 15.76
C GLY A 229 5.26 16.21 16.93
N VAL A 230 5.88 16.28 18.11
CA VAL A 230 5.20 16.54 19.40
C VAL A 230 4.53 17.92 19.45
N PHE A 231 5.18 18.95 18.88
CA PHE A 231 4.69 20.33 18.89
C PHE A 231 3.63 20.65 17.81
N SER A 232 3.22 19.69 16.98
CA SER A 232 2.36 19.94 15.80
C SER A 232 0.86 20.20 16.10
N ALA A 233 0.49 20.50 17.35
CA ALA A 233 -0.91 20.73 17.77
C ALA A 233 -1.64 21.84 16.99
N PHE A 234 -0.92 22.80 16.39
CA PHE A 234 -1.47 23.91 15.62
C PHE A 234 -1.33 23.76 14.09
N THR A 235 -0.81 22.63 13.60
CA THR A 235 -0.64 22.37 12.16
C THR A 235 -1.54 21.21 11.72
N GLN A 236 -2.19 21.31 10.55
CA GLN A 236 -3.07 20.26 9.99
C GLN A 236 -2.32 18.99 9.51
N GLY A 237 -1.17 18.68 10.11
CA GLY A 237 -0.18 17.75 9.58
C GLY A 237 0.58 18.30 8.36
N LYS A 238 1.47 17.46 7.83
CA LYS A 238 1.93 17.53 6.44
C LYS A 238 1.32 16.35 5.68
N ASP A 239 1.10 16.52 4.39
CA ASP A 239 0.75 15.40 3.52
C ASP A 239 1.93 14.42 3.41
N VAL A 240 1.61 13.12 3.36
CA VAL A 240 2.55 12.04 3.06
C VAL A 240 1.88 11.04 2.13
N TYR A 241 2.60 10.49 1.16
CA TYR A 241 2.09 9.42 0.31
C TYR A 241 2.48 8.07 0.94
N VAL A 242 1.50 7.22 1.22
CA VAL A 242 1.67 5.94 1.93
C VAL A 242 1.40 4.80 0.98
N VAL A 243 2.35 3.87 0.87
CA VAL A 243 2.19 2.61 0.14
C VAL A 243 2.23 1.46 1.15
N ALA A 244 1.15 0.68 1.25
CA ALA A 244 1.12 -0.56 2.01
C ALA A 244 1.19 -1.74 1.03
N ASN A 245 2.23 -2.57 1.17
CA ASN A 245 2.58 -3.60 0.21
C ASN A 245 2.54 -4.99 0.84
N GLU A 246 1.69 -5.86 0.27
CA GLU A 246 1.44 -7.21 0.75
C GLU A 246 2.58 -8.17 0.38
N LYS A 247 3.21 -7.97 -0.78
CA LYS A 247 4.31 -8.81 -1.31
C LYS A 247 5.60 -8.65 -0.51
N THR A 248 5.91 -7.43 -0.09
CA THR A 248 7.11 -7.08 0.67
C THR A 248 6.89 -7.00 2.18
N LYS A 249 5.63 -7.16 2.64
CA LYS A 249 5.21 -7.05 4.06
C LYS A 249 5.77 -5.77 4.72
N LYS A 250 5.63 -4.66 4.01
CA LYS A 250 6.15 -3.34 4.39
C LYS A 250 5.14 -2.22 4.17
N ILE A 251 5.28 -1.18 4.96
CA ILE A 251 4.60 0.11 4.80
C ILE A 251 5.67 1.16 4.52
N TYR A 252 5.53 1.87 3.40
CA TYR A 252 6.46 2.87 2.91
C TYR A 252 5.84 4.27 2.97
N PHE A 253 6.64 5.26 3.35
CA PHE A 253 6.23 6.66 3.43
C PHE A 253 7.06 7.52 2.47
N PHE A 254 6.41 8.40 1.71
CA PHE A 254 7.01 9.21 0.66
C PHE A 254 6.53 10.67 0.73
N GLU A 255 7.33 11.62 0.24
CA GLU A 255 6.91 13.04 0.16
C GLU A 255 5.78 13.29 -0.86
N SER A 256 5.67 12.45 -1.89
CA SER A 256 4.65 12.54 -2.94
C SER A 256 4.51 11.22 -3.71
N ASP A 257 3.53 11.16 -4.62
CA ASP A 257 3.32 10.07 -5.57
C ASP A 257 4.42 9.96 -6.65
N VAL A 258 5.47 10.78 -6.61
CA VAL A 258 6.63 10.69 -7.51
C VAL A 258 7.97 10.77 -6.77
N ALA A 259 7.98 10.46 -5.47
CA ALA A 259 9.17 10.53 -4.64
C ALA A 259 10.27 9.55 -5.09
N ARG A 260 11.51 10.08 -5.14
CA ARG A 260 12.74 9.32 -5.45
C ARG A 260 13.41 8.66 -4.24
N ALA A 261 12.88 8.85 -3.05
CA ALA A 261 13.38 8.25 -1.81
C ALA A 261 12.25 8.06 -0.80
N ALA A 262 12.26 6.96 -0.05
CA ALA A 262 11.39 6.74 1.09
C ALA A 262 11.82 7.62 2.28
N LEU A 263 10.84 8.25 2.93
CA LEU A 263 10.99 8.93 4.22
C LEU A 263 11.14 7.92 5.37
N ALA A 264 10.48 6.77 5.25
CA ALA A 264 10.54 5.66 6.18
C ALA A 264 10.03 4.37 5.51
N GLU A 265 10.52 3.23 5.98
CA GLU A 265 10.01 1.90 5.68
C GLU A 265 9.84 1.15 7.00
N TYR A 266 8.67 0.54 7.24
CA TYR A 266 8.41 -0.27 8.42
C TYR A 266 7.99 -1.68 8.01
N ASN A 267 8.66 -2.70 8.57
CA ASN A 267 8.29 -4.11 8.44
C ASN A 267 7.01 -4.36 9.26
N THR A 268 5.99 -4.93 8.65
CA THR A 268 4.65 -5.02 9.27
C THR A 268 4.60 -5.97 10.47
N ALA A 269 5.48 -6.98 10.53
CA ALA A 269 5.62 -7.86 11.68
C ALA A 269 5.96 -7.11 12.99
N ASP A 270 6.65 -5.97 12.85
CA ASP A 270 7.17 -5.11 13.91
C ASP A 270 6.29 -3.84 14.09
N VAL A 271 5.07 -3.85 13.56
CA VAL A 271 4.14 -2.71 13.57
C VAL A 271 2.87 -3.04 14.35
N LEU A 272 2.57 -2.19 15.34
CA LEU A 272 1.26 -2.14 16.00
C LEU A 272 0.42 -1.00 15.41
N VAL A 273 -0.88 -1.23 15.21
CA VAL A 273 -1.83 -0.22 14.74
C VAL A 273 -3.06 -0.12 15.65
N GLN A 274 -3.57 1.10 15.80
CA GLN A 274 -4.78 1.40 16.57
C GLN A 274 -5.49 2.63 16.00
N PHE A 275 -6.75 2.84 16.37
CA PHE A 275 -7.40 4.14 16.19
C PHE A 275 -6.75 5.19 17.12
N ASP A 276 -6.72 6.44 16.66
CA ASP A 276 -6.34 7.59 17.48
C ASP A 276 -7.29 8.76 17.22
N ASN A 277 -8.47 8.66 17.84
CA ASN A 277 -9.48 9.71 17.83
C ASN A 277 -9.13 10.87 18.79
N SER A 278 -8.00 10.79 19.51
CA SER A 278 -7.54 11.81 20.46
C SER A 278 -6.77 12.95 19.77
N HIS A 279 -6.07 12.61 18.67
CA HIS A 279 -5.27 13.55 17.89
C HIS A 279 -5.97 14.08 16.63
N PHE A 280 -6.90 13.32 16.07
CA PHE A 280 -7.67 13.68 14.88
C PHE A 280 -9.04 12.99 14.90
N GLN A 281 -10.04 13.54 14.20
CA GLN A 281 -11.38 12.93 14.16
C GLN A 281 -11.39 11.52 13.54
N PHE A 282 -10.51 11.24 12.57
CA PHE A 282 -10.40 9.97 11.87
C PHE A 282 -8.94 9.47 11.86
N GLY A 283 -8.32 9.49 13.05
CA GLY A 283 -6.90 9.17 13.22
C GLY A 283 -6.59 7.67 13.29
N VAL A 284 -5.45 7.28 12.74
CA VAL A 284 -4.80 5.98 12.94
C VAL A 284 -3.39 6.22 13.46
N LYS A 285 -3.05 5.59 14.58
CA LYS A 285 -1.69 5.56 15.12
C LYS A 285 -1.02 4.25 14.72
N LEU A 286 0.20 4.36 14.22
CA LEU A 286 1.05 3.25 13.82
C LEU A 286 2.32 3.33 14.65
N VAL A 287 2.68 2.28 15.39
CA VAL A 287 3.84 2.23 16.29
C VAL A 287 4.83 1.19 15.78
N HIS A 288 6.12 1.53 15.74
CA HIS A 288 7.20 0.69 15.28
C HIS A 288 8.44 0.91 16.15
N GLY A 289 8.68 0.01 17.11
CA GLY A 289 9.62 0.24 18.20
C GLY A 289 9.25 1.50 18.99
N GLU A 290 10.24 2.36 19.24
CA GLU A 290 10.05 3.66 19.92
C GLU A 290 9.40 4.74 19.02
N LYS A 291 9.29 4.49 17.71
CA LYS A 291 8.74 5.45 16.75
C LYS A 291 7.24 5.27 16.59
N PHE A 292 6.54 6.35 16.28
CA PHE A 292 5.14 6.28 15.89
C PHE A 292 4.79 7.30 14.81
N GLU A 293 3.81 6.95 13.99
CA GLU A 293 3.13 7.84 13.06
C GLU A 293 1.72 8.12 13.57
N LEU A 294 1.25 9.36 13.36
CA LEU A 294 -0.14 9.74 13.55
C LEU A 294 -0.68 10.21 12.21
N LEU A 295 -1.59 9.42 11.66
CA LEU A 295 -2.13 9.54 10.32
C LEU A 295 -3.63 9.88 10.41
N ASN A 296 -4.14 10.73 9.52
CA ASN A 296 -5.55 11.11 9.49
C ASN A 296 -6.18 10.96 8.10
N LEU A 297 -7.36 10.36 8.08
CA LEU A 297 -8.18 10.13 6.89
C LEU A 297 -9.30 11.19 6.77
N VAL A 298 -10.05 11.20 5.68
CA VAL A 298 -11.11 12.19 5.44
C VAL A 298 -12.45 11.76 6.05
N THR A 299 -12.71 10.46 6.14
CA THR A 299 -13.96 9.89 6.69
C THR A 299 -13.68 8.65 7.54
N LYS A 300 -14.68 8.17 8.30
CA LYS A 300 -14.55 6.96 9.12
C LYS A 300 -14.41 5.69 8.29
N GLU A 301 -15.10 5.62 7.16
CA GLU A 301 -15.02 4.49 6.23
C GLU A 301 -13.61 4.37 5.64
N GLN A 302 -12.94 5.51 5.40
CA GLN A 302 -11.53 5.53 5.01
C GLN A 302 -10.60 5.15 6.17
N GLN A 303 -10.89 5.57 7.41
CA GLN A 303 -10.13 5.20 8.61
C GLN A 303 -10.15 3.68 8.83
N GLU A 304 -11.33 3.06 8.72
CA GLU A 304 -11.54 1.62 8.84
C GLU A 304 -10.91 0.85 7.68
N ALA A 305 -11.15 1.26 6.43
CA ALA A 305 -10.55 0.60 5.26
C ALA A 305 -9.02 0.72 5.23
N PHE A 306 -8.45 1.84 5.66
CA PHE A 306 -7.01 1.99 5.82
C PHE A 306 -6.49 1.07 6.93
N LEU A 307 -7.13 1.03 8.10
CA LEU A 307 -6.74 0.13 9.19
C LEU A 307 -6.77 -1.35 8.74
N ASP A 308 -7.87 -1.81 8.13
CA ASP A 308 -8.01 -3.17 7.58
C ASP A 308 -6.91 -3.47 6.53
N THR A 309 -6.52 -2.48 5.72
CA THR A 309 -5.37 -2.62 4.80
C THR A 309 -4.07 -2.86 5.57
N LEU A 310 -3.80 -2.12 6.65
CA LEU A 310 -2.60 -2.30 7.46
C LEU A 310 -2.55 -3.72 8.07
N LEU A 311 -3.69 -4.25 8.51
CA LEU A 311 -3.79 -5.62 9.01
C LEU A 311 -3.55 -6.66 7.89
N ASN A 312 -4.09 -6.45 6.69
CA ASN A 312 -3.87 -7.33 5.54
C ASN A 312 -2.40 -7.39 5.08
N VAL A 313 -1.63 -6.30 5.20
CA VAL A 313 -0.17 -6.34 4.97
C VAL A 313 0.62 -6.95 6.13
N GLY A 314 -0.03 -7.32 7.24
CA GLY A 314 0.55 -8.05 8.37
C GLY A 314 0.82 -7.24 9.64
N ALA A 315 0.33 -6.00 9.73
CA ALA A 315 0.40 -5.24 10.99
C ALA A 315 -0.54 -5.85 12.04
N LYS A 316 -0.21 -5.68 13.33
CA LYS A 316 -1.00 -6.21 14.44
C LYS A 316 -1.89 -5.10 15.02
N TYR A 317 -3.18 -5.37 15.20
CA TYR A 317 -4.04 -4.44 15.93
C TYR A 317 -3.77 -4.53 17.44
N ARG A 318 -3.52 -3.40 18.10
CA ARG A 318 -3.51 -3.32 19.58
C ARG A 318 -3.81 -1.90 20.06
N GLU A 319 -4.89 -1.73 20.81
CA GLU A 319 -5.13 -0.52 21.60
C GLU A 319 -4.15 -0.50 22.79
N VAL A 320 -3.30 0.52 22.90
CA VAL A 320 -2.32 0.63 24.02
C VAL A 320 -2.88 1.54 25.13
N TYR A 321 -4.13 1.30 25.50
CA TYR A 321 -4.89 2.05 26.50
C TYR A 321 -5.71 1.07 27.36
N ASN A 322 -6.05 1.47 28.60
CA ASN A 322 -6.82 0.63 29.54
C ASN A 322 -6.22 -0.76 29.80
N LEU A 323 -4.89 -0.91 29.74
CA LEU A 323 -4.20 -2.21 29.91
C LEU A 323 -4.63 -2.97 31.18
N ALA A 324 -4.92 -2.25 32.27
CA ALA A 324 -5.43 -2.86 33.51
C ALA A 324 -6.76 -3.62 33.34
N ALA A 325 -7.55 -3.30 32.31
CA ALA A 325 -8.76 -4.04 31.92
C ALA A 325 -8.47 -5.17 30.91
N GLU A 326 -7.35 -5.14 30.15
CA GLU A 326 -6.88 -6.30 29.38
C GLU A 326 -6.40 -7.42 30.33
N GLU A 327 -5.70 -7.04 31.41
CA GLU A 327 -5.08 -7.95 32.39
C GLU A 327 -6.04 -8.54 33.44
N ALA A 328 -7.32 -8.12 33.47
CA ALA A 328 -8.32 -8.69 34.38
C ALA A 328 -8.45 -10.22 34.20
N LYS A 329 -8.67 -10.96 35.29
CA LYS A 329 -8.87 -12.43 35.28
C LYS A 329 -10.35 -12.83 35.11
N SER A 330 -11.30 -11.92 35.35
CA SER A 330 -12.74 -12.14 35.18
C SER A 330 -13.48 -10.87 34.76
N PHE A 331 -14.61 -11.03 34.05
CA PHE A 331 -15.57 -9.96 33.78
C PHE A 331 -16.02 -9.26 35.06
N TYR A 332 -16.09 -9.99 36.18
CA TYR A 332 -16.56 -9.50 37.48
C TYR A 332 -15.61 -8.51 38.18
N GLU A 333 -14.36 -8.38 37.72
CA GLU A 333 -13.40 -7.38 38.23
C GLU A 333 -13.65 -5.96 37.70
N LEU A 334 -14.55 -5.82 36.72
CA LEU A 334 -14.80 -4.58 36.00
C LEU A 334 -15.96 -3.78 36.61
N THR A 335 -15.93 -2.46 36.43
CA THR A 335 -17.06 -1.56 36.73
C THR A 335 -17.41 -0.72 35.49
N ASP A 336 -18.65 -0.25 35.43
CA ASP A 336 -19.14 0.64 34.39
C ASP A 336 -20.30 1.50 34.92
N PHE A 337 -20.84 2.42 34.12
CA PHE A 337 -21.87 3.38 34.56
C PHE A 337 -23.22 3.18 33.88
N ASP A 338 -24.29 3.14 34.68
CA ASP A 338 -25.67 3.04 34.18
C ASP A 338 -26.16 4.35 33.51
N MET A 339 -27.37 4.33 32.94
CA MET A 339 -27.97 5.51 32.31
C MET A 339 -28.10 6.74 33.24
N ASP A 340 -28.26 6.53 34.55
CA ASP A 340 -28.32 7.57 35.58
C ASP A 340 -26.92 7.99 36.07
N LYS A 341 -25.85 7.44 35.47
CA LYS A 341 -24.43 7.65 35.77
C LYS A 341 -24.00 7.18 37.15
N LYS A 342 -24.72 6.23 37.72
CA LYS A 342 -24.29 5.51 38.93
C LYS A 342 -23.34 4.38 38.51
N GLU A 343 -22.27 4.17 39.28
CA GLU A 343 -21.40 3.02 39.11
C GLU A 343 -22.18 1.72 39.39
N VAL A 344 -22.02 0.76 38.49
CA VAL A 344 -22.51 -0.61 38.57
C VAL A 344 -21.31 -1.53 38.44
N LYS A 345 -21.19 -2.49 39.36
CA LYS A 345 -20.13 -3.48 39.29
C LYS A 345 -20.57 -4.67 38.45
N MET A 346 -19.64 -5.25 37.69
CA MET A 346 -19.96 -6.47 36.94
C MET A 346 -20.13 -7.69 37.85
N ASP A 347 -19.60 -7.65 39.09
CA ASP A 347 -19.84 -8.69 40.12
C ASP A 347 -21.32 -8.82 40.54
N GLU A 348 -22.16 -7.80 40.30
CA GLU A 348 -23.63 -7.86 40.46
C GLU A 348 -24.28 -8.92 39.54
N TYR A 349 -23.57 -9.37 38.51
CA TYR A 349 -24.01 -10.42 37.57
C TYR A 349 -23.36 -11.80 37.82
N LYS A 350 -22.75 -12.03 39.00
CA LYS A 350 -22.23 -13.36 39.38
C LYS A 350 -23.26 -14.48 39.24
N GLY A 351 -22.85 -15.62 38.64
CA GLY A 351 -23.72 -16.77 38.41
C GLY A 351 -24.73 -16.62 37.26
N LYS A 352 -24.72 -15.49 36.54
CA LYS A 352 -25.58 -15.21 35.37
C LYS A 352 -24.83 -15.47 34.07
N VAL A 353 -25.56 -15.86 33.04
CA VAL A 353 -25.07 -15.83 31.65
C VAL A 353 -25.31 -14.41 31.14
N VAL A 354 -24.27 -13.72 30.67
CA VAL A 354 -24.34 -12.28 30.37
C VAL A 354 -24.06 -12.03 28.89
N LEU A 355 -25.03 -11.43 28.19
CA LEU A 355 -24.91 -11.01 26.80
C LEU A 355 -24.62 -9.50 26.74
N VAL A 356 -23.36 -9.14 26.52
CA VAL A 356 -22.88 -7.75 26.36
C VAL A 356 -22.98 -7.32 24.90
N VAL A 357 -23.65 -6.19 24.64
CA VAL A 357 -23.92 -5.72 23.27
C VAL A 357 -23.71 -4.21 23.14
N ASN A 358 -22.95 -3.76 22.13
CA ASN A 358 -22.95 -2.34 21.77
C ASN A 358 -24.18 -2.04 20.91
N VAL A 359 -25.06 -1.13 21.33
CA VAL A 359 -26.37 -0.91 20.69
C VAL A 359 -26.46 0.45 20.01
N SER A 360 -27.40 0.56 19.07
CA SER A 360 -27.80 1.85 18.51
C SER A 360 -29.27 1.87 18.06
N SER A 361 -29.85 3.06 18.10
CA SER A 361 -31.23 3.45 17.81
C SER A 361 -31.47 3.82 16.34
N LYS A 362 -30.45 4.30 15.61
CA LYS A 362 -30.59 4.73 14.19
C LYS A 362 -29.81 3.85 13.21
N CYS A 363 -29.65 2.57 13.54
CA CYS A 363 -28.98 1.58 12.70
C CYS A 363 -29.99 0.72 11.92
N GLY A 364 -29.61 0.23 10.73
CA GLY A 364 -30.44 -0.70 9.95
C GLY A 364 -30.68 -2.05 10.63
N LEU A 365 -29.86 -2.40 11.62
CA LEU A 365 -29.95 -3.64 12.42
C LEU A 365 -30.86 -3.51 13.65
N THR A 366 -31.23 -2.28 14.04
CA THR A 366 -31.95 -1.93 15.28
C THR A 366 -33.32 -2.61 15.36
N SER A 367 -34.07 -2.61 14.26
CA SER A 367 -35.44 -3.16 14.17
C SER A 367 -35.52 -4.68 14.29
N THR A 368 -34.40 -5.39 14.20
CA THR A 368 -34.32 -6.86 14.40
C THR A 368 -33.65 -7.19 15.72
N ASN A 369 -32.51 -6.56 16.04
CA ASN A 369 -31.72 -6.93 17.22
C ASN A 369 -32.45 -6.62 18.54
N TYR A 370 -33.10 -5.45 18.70
CA TYR A 370 -33.83 -5.16 19.95
C TYR A 370 -34.99 -6.15 20.21
N PRO A 371 -35.90 -6.42 19.25
CA PRO A 371 -36.95 -7.43 19.43
C PRO A 371 -36.44 -8.84 19.72
N GLU A 372 -35.38 -9.32 19.09
CA GLU A 372 -34.86 -10.67 19.35
C GLU A 372 -34.16 -10.76 20.71
N MET A 373 -33.31 -9.78 21.07
CA MET A 373 -32.69 -9.72 22.40
C MET A 373 -33.73 -9.65 23.52
N GLN A 374 -34.80 -8.85 23.34
CA GLN A 374 -35.88 -8.74 24.33
C GLN A 374 -36.70 -10.04 24.44
N GLN A 375 -36.89 -10.77 23.34
CA GLN A 375 -37.55 -12.08 23.38
C GLN A 375 -36.69 -13.14 24.10
N LEU A 376 -35.38 -13.20 23.83
CA LEU A 376 -34.45 -14.07 24.55
C LEU A 376 -34.39 -13.73 26.05
N TYR A 377 -34.27 -12.44 26.38
CA TYR A 377 -34.25 -11.98 27.77
C TYR A 377 -35.57 -12.31 28.49
N ALA A 378 -36.72 -12.01 27.89
CA ALA A 378 -38.02 -12.34 28.49
C ALA A 378 -38.23 -13.85 28.70
N LYS A 379 -37.62 -14.69 27.86
CA LYS A 379 -37.66 -16.16 27.92
C LYS A 379 -36.73 -16.75 28.99
N TYR A 380 -35.51 -16.23 29.11
CA TYR A 380 -34.43 -16.86 29.89
C TYR A 380 -33.95 -16.08 31.14
N LYS A 381 -34.46 -14.86 31.40
CA LYS A 381 -34.09 -14.06 32.59
C LYS A 381 -34.21 -14.82 33.92
N ASP A 382 -35.26 -15.64 34.05
CA ASP A 382 -35.58 -16.36 35.29
C ASP A 382 -34.71 -17.62 35.45
N GLU A 383 -34.12 -18.13 34.37
CA GLU A 383 -33.09 -19.19 34.36
C GLU A 383 -31.66 -18.62 34.55
N GLY A 384 -31.50 -17.32 34.35
CA GLY A 384 -30.27 -16.58 34.65
C GLY A 384 -29.60 -15.85 33.49
N LEU A 385 -30.27 -15.63 32.36
CA LEU A 385 -29.76 -14.75 31.30
C LEU A 385 -29.90 -13.27 31.70
N VAL A 386 -28.87 -12.47 31.47
CA VAL A 386 -28.94 -11.01 31.53
C VAL A 386 -28.39 -10.44 30.22
N VAL A 387 -29.08 -9.45 29.64
CA VAL A 387 -28.57 -8.68 28.50
C VAL A 387 -28.10 -7.33 29.03
N LEU A 388 -26.89 -6.89 28.66
CA LEU A 388 -26.34 -5.59 29.04
C LEU A 388 -26.09 -4.79 27.76
N ALA A 389 -26.86 -3.72 27.58
CA ALA A 389 -26.83 -2.92 26.36
C ALA A 389 -26.07 -1.60 26.58
N PHE A 390 -25.08 -1.35 25.73
CA PHE A 390 -24.16 -0.22 25.83
C PHE A 390 -24.32 0.68 24.58
N PRO A 391 -25.04 1.81 24.66
CA PRO A 391 -25.22 2.70 23.51
C PRO A 391 -23.89 3.32 23.09
N CYS A 392 -23.61 3.36 21.78
CA CYS A 392 -22.33 3.85 21.27
C CYS A 392 -22.48 4.65 19.98
N ASN A 393 -22.00 5.91 19.96
CA ASN A 393 -22.14 6.79 18.81
C ASN A 393 -21.00 6.67 17.76
N GLN A 394 -20.00 5.81 18.01
CA GLN A 394 -18.83 5.70 17.14
C GLN A 394 -19.16 5.17 15.73
N PHE A 395 -20.31 4.54 15.52
CA PHE A 395 -20.67 3.88 14.26
C PHE A 395 -21.64 4.76 13.45
N ALA A 396 -21.09 5.44 12.44
CA ALA A 396 -21.77 6.37 11.53
C ALA A 396 -22.66 7.45 12.20
N GLY A 397 -22.37 7.83 13.45
CA GLY A 397 -23.16 8.82 14.19
C GLY A 397 -24.60 8.38 14.48
N GLN A 398 -24.84 7.07 14.58
CA GLN A 398 -26.19 6.50 14.71
C GLN A 398 -26.77 6.58 16.13
N GLU A 399 -26.00 7.04 17.12
CA GLU A 399 -26.46 7.28 18.50
C GLU A 399 -26.25 8.74 18.97
N PRO A 400 -26.82 9.75 18.28
CA PRO A 400 -26.58 11.15 18.64
C PRO A 400 -27.34 11.58 19.90
N ASP A 401 -28.47 10.94 20.18
CA ASP A 401 -29.52 11.37 21.14
C ASP A 401 -29.12 11.23 22.62
N THR A 402 -29.81 11.90 23.54
CA THR A 402 -29.49 11.86 24.99
C THR A 402 -29.89 10.54 25.65
N HIS A 403 -29.49 10.31 26.91
CA HIS A 403 -29.87 9.11 27.66
C HIS A 403 -31.40 8.98 27.78
N GLU A 404 -32.07 10.10 28.05
CA GLU A 404 -33.52 10.20 28.17
C GLU A 404 -34.22 9.89 26.84
N GLU A 405 -33.67 10.38 25.72
CA GLU A 405 -34.18 10.11 24.38
C GLU A 405 -33.96 8.65 23.96
N ILE A 406 -32.82 8.05 24.29
CA ILE A 406 -32.53 6.62 24.05
C ILE A 406 -33.47 5.74 24.92
N MET A 407 -33.65 6.11 26.19
CA MET A 407 -34.55 5.39 27.10
C MET A 407 -36.04 5.54 26.72
N GLU A 408 -36.44 6.64 26.06
CA GLU A 408 -37.77 6.74 25.43
C GLU A 408 -37.83 5.88 24.16
N PHE A 409 -36.81 5.94 23.30
CA PHE A 409 -36.76 5.19 22.05
C PHE A 409 -36.91 3.67 22.25
N VAL A 410 -36.21 3.07 23.21
CA VAL A 410 -36.26 1.60 23.42
C VAL A 410 -37.59 1.08 23.97
N LYS A 411 -38.48 1.96 24.47
CA LYS A 411 -39.84 1.57 24.90
C LYS A 411 -40.68 1.02 23.75
N GLN A 412 -40.46 1.46 22.51
CA GLN A 412 -41.18 0.96 21.34
C GLN A 412 -40.92 -0.55 21.09
N TYR A 413 -39.79 -1.07 21.56
CA TYR A 413 -39.40 -2.48 21.49
C TYR A 413 -39.70 -3.23 22.80
N ASN A 414 -40.31 -2.58 23.79
CA ASN A 414 -40.58 -3.11 25.13
C ASN A 414 -39.31 -3.65 25.83
N VAL A 415 -38.17 -2.98 25.68
CA VAL A 415 -36.91 -3.39 26.32
C VAL A 415 -37.04 -3.32 27.84
N THR A 416 -36.67 -4.43 28.51
CA THR A 416 -36.70 -4.54 29.98
C THR A 416 -35.37 -5.00 30.59
N PHE A 417 -34.30 -5.10 29.79
CA PHE A 417 -32.95 -5.39 30.25
C PHE A 417 -32.14 -4.10 30.52
N PRO A 418 -31.09 -4.13 31.35
CA PRO A 418 -30.27 -2.96 31.65
C PRO A 418 -29.65 -2.28 30.43
N LEU A 419 -29.67 -0.93 30.44
CA LEU A 419 -28.90 -0.07 29.56
C LEU A 419 -27.88 0.73 30.38
N PHE A 420 -26.67 0.85 29.85
CA PHE A 420 -25.57 1.66 30.40
C PHE A 420 -25.55 3.05 29.76
N GLU A 421 -24.79 4.00 30.33
CA GLU A 421 -24.65 5.32 29.70
C GLU A 421 -24.08 5.23 28.28
N LYS A 422 -24.23 6.28 27.47
CA LYS A 422 -23.67 6.29 26.11
C LYS A 422 -22.16 6.55 26.14
N HIS A 423 -21.35 5.59 25.70
CA HIS A 423 -19.88 5.71 25.72
C HIS A 423 -19.21 5.04 24.51
N ASP A 424 -17.93 5.38 24.29
CA ASP A 424 -17.06 4.80 23.28
C ASP A 424 -16.64 3.35 23.63
N VAL A 425 -16.50 2.49 22.61
CA VAL A 425 -16.10 1.06 22.75
C VAL A 425 -14.76 0.72 22.08
N ASN A 426 -14.24 1.62 21.25
CA ASN A 426 -12.91 1.55 20.61
C ASN A 426 -12.06 2.81 20.91
N GLY A 427 -10.74 2.68 20.82
CA GLY A 427 -9.77 3.76 21.01
C GLY A 427 -9.47 4.06 22.48
N SER A 428 -8.78 5.18 22.74
CA SER A 428 -8.36 5.60 24.09
C SER A 428 -9.48 5.75 25.12
N ASN A 429 -10.71 5.90 24.64
CA ASN A 429 -11.90 6.16 25.44
C ASN A 429 -12.82 4.93 25.47
N ALA A 430 -12.35 3.75 25.06
CA ALA A 430 -13.10 2.50 25.20
C ALA A 430 -13.47 2.24 26.67
N ARG A 431 -14.66 1.68 26.93
CA ARG A 431 -15.03 1.22 28.29
C ARG A 431 -14.11 0.07 28.73
N PRO A 432 -13.84 -0.10 30.04
CA PRO A 432 -13.12 -1.28 30.56
C PRO A 432 -13.74 -2.61 30.09
N VAL A 433 -15.08 -2.71 30.13
CA VAL A 433 -15.86 -3.86 29.64
C VAL A 433 -15.50 -4.24 28.19
N PHE A 434 -15.49 -3.26 27.27
CA PHE A 434 -15.16 -3.53 25.87
C PHE A 434 -13.66 -3.71 25.62
N THR A 435 -12.79 -3.11 26.43
CA THR A 435 -11.34 -3.37 26.38
C THR A 435 -11.07 -4.84 26.69
N TYR A 436 -11.56 -5.32 27.84
CA TYR A 436 -11.45 -6.71 28.29
C TYR A 436 -11.99 -7.71 27.26
N LEU A 437 -13.26 -7.54 26.83
CA LEU A 437 -13.92 -8.51 25.96
C LEU A 437 -13.26 -8.62 24.58
N LYS A 438 -12.80 -7.51 24.00
CA LYS A 438 -12.05 -7.52 22.73
C LYS A 438 -10.66 -8.15 22.87
N ALA A 439 -10.03 -8.04 24.04
CA ALA A 439 -8.72 -8.64 24.29
C ALA A 439 -8.82 -10.16 24.46
N LYS A 440 -9.79 -10.67 25.23
CA LYS A 440 -9.99 -12.12 25.43
C LYS A 440 -10.68 -12.81 24.25
N LEU A 441 -11.58 -12.12 23.53
CA LEU A 441 -12.32 -12.65 22.37
C LEU A 441 -12.08 -11.77 21.12
N PRO A 442 -10.91 -11.89 20.46
CA PRO A 442 -10.58 -11.10 19.28
C PRO A 442 -11.52 -11.36 18.10
N GLY A 443 -11.63 -10.38 17.19
CA GLY A 443 -12.31 -10.56 15.91
C GLY A 443 -11.40 -11.17 14.83
N THR A 444 -12.01 -11.71 13.77
CA THR A 444 -11.30 -12.31 12.61
C THR A 444 -10.27 -11.39 11.96
N PHE A 445 -10.41 -10.07 12.14
CA PHE A 445 -9.52 -9.02 11.65
C PHE A 445 -9.13 -8.06 12.79
N GLY A 446 -8.75 -8.62 13.95
CA GLY A 446 -8.23 -7.87 15.11
C GLY A 446 -9.28 -7.44 16.14
N ASN A 447 -8.81 -6.75 17.17
CA ASN A 447 -9.48 -6.60 18.46
C ASN A 447 -10.30 -5.30 18.55
N TYR A 448 -11.03 -4.93 17.49
CA TYR A 448 -11.90 -3.76 17.48
C TYR A 448 -13.33 -4.08 17.06
N ILE A 449 -14.29 -3.38 17.67
CA ILE A 449 -15.70 -3.47 17.32
C ILE A 449 -15.88 -2.86 15.93
N LYS A 450 -16.31 -3.64 14.94
CA LYS A 450 -16.48 -3.15 13.56
C LYS A 450 -17.77 -2.37 13.36
N TRP A 451 -18.86 -2.69 14.08
CA TRP A 451 -20.14 -1.98 13.92
C TRP A 451 -21.05 -2.07 15.17
N ASN A 452 -22.18 -1.35 15.10
CA ASN A 452 -23.33 -1.53 15.98
C ASN A 452 -23.79 -3.00 16.02
N PHE A 453 -24.26 -3.44 17.19
CA PHE A 453 -24.73 -4.80 17.49
C PHE A 453 -23.67 -5.90 17.36
N THR A 454 -22.41 -5.61 17.69
CA THR A 454 -21.45 -6.69 18.01
C THR A 454 -21.78 -7.23 19.41
N LYS A 455 -21.75 -8.55 19.60
CA LYS A 455 -22.13 -9.19 20.87
C LYS A 455 -20.99 -10.02 21.46
N PHE A 456 -20.93 -10.07 22.79
CA PHE A 456 -20.10 -11.00 23.55
C PHE A 456 -20.98 -11.74 24.55
N LEU A 457 -20.83 -13.06 24.61
CA LEU A 457 -21.47 -13.90 25.62
C LEU A 457 -20.43 -14.28 26.68
N VAL A 458 -20.78 -14.07 27.94
CA VAL A 458 -19.98 -14.37 29.14
C VAL A 458 -20.73 -15.41 29.96
N ASP A 459 -20.01 -16.37 30.52
CA ASP A 459 -20.59 -17.48 31.29
C ASP A 459 -20.91 -17.12 32.76
N ARG A 460 -21.45 -18.11 33.49
CA ARG A 460 -21.83 -18.00 34.90
C ARG A 460 -20.65 -17.77 35.86
N ASN A 461 -19.41 -17.90 35.38
CA ASN A 461 -18.17 -17.74 36.13
C ASN A 461 -17.43 -16.43 35.74
N GLY A 462 -18.04 -15.61 34.87
CA GLY A 462 -17.48 -14.34 34.41
C GLY A 462 -16.43 -14.50 33.31
N GLN A 463 -16.34 -15.68 32.69
CA GLN A 463 -15.38 -15.96 31.62
C GLN A 463 -15.98 -15.68 30.24
N PRO A 464 -15.28 -14.95 29.35
CA PRO A 464 -15.75 -14.68 28.00
C PRO A 464 -15.84 -15.98 27.18
N PHE A 465 -17.04 -16.33 26.75
CA PHE A 465 -17.31 -17.58 26.02
C PHE A 465 -17.19 -17.39 24.50
N LYS A 466 -17.86 -16.39 23.92
CA LYS A 466 -17.97 -16.26 22.45
C LYS A 466 -18.31 -14.84 21.99
N HIS A 467 -17.74 -14.44 20.86
CA HIS A 467 -17.94 -13.16 20.18
C HIS A 467 -18.75 -13.39 18.89
N TYR A 468 -19.73 -12.53 18.65
CA TYR A 468 -20.64 -12.58 17.50
C TYR A 468 -20.65 -11.25 16.75
N ALA A 469 -20.66 -11.34 15.42
CA ALA A 469 -20.61 -10.20 14.53
C ALA A 469 -21.91 -9.38 14.55
N PRO A 470 -21.88 -8.12 14.05
CA PRO A 470 -23.06 -7.28 13.83
C PRO A 470 -24.26 -8.00 13.19
N ASN A 471 -23.99 -8.84 12.18
CA ASN A 471 -24.99 -9.53 11.39
C ASN A 471 -25.47 -10.88 11.99
N ASP A 472 -24.82 -11.37 13.05
CA ASP A 472 -25.28 -12.56 13.76
C ASP A 472 -26.50 -12.19 14.59
N LEU A 473 -27.68 -12.56 14.11
CA LEU A 473 -28.96 -12.23 14.77
C LEU A 473 -29.06 -12.95 16.12
N PRO A 474 -29.62 -12.35 17.19
CA PRO A 474 -29.67 -12.97 18.51
C PRO A 474 -30.23 -14.40 18.54
N PHE A 475 -31.24 -14.72 17.72
CA PHE A 475 -31.77 -16.09 17.64
C PHE A 475 -30.81 -17.12 17.01
N SER A 476 -29.77 -16.73 16.26
CA SER A 476 -28.81 -17.68 15.67
C SER A 476 -27.91 -18.35 16.71
N PHE A 477 -27.80 -17.75 17.91
CA PHE A 477 -27.00 -18.24 19.03
C PHE A 477 -27.83 -18.58 20.28
N GLU A 478 -29.13 -18.87 20.13
CA GLU A 478 -29.97 -19.32 21.25
C GLU A 478 -29.44 -20.63 21.90
N GLU A 479 -28.84 -21.53 21.11
CA GLU A 479 -28.28 -22.78 21.65
C GLU A 479 -27.02 -22.56 22.50
N ASP A 480 -26.15 -21.60 22.14
CA ASP A 480 -24.99 -21.23 22.97
C ASP A 480 -25.46 -20.70 24.35
N ILE A 481 -26.53 -19.90 24.37
CA ILE A 481 -27.15 -19.40 25.60
C ILE A 481 -27.70 -20.56 26.45
N LYS A 482 -28.42 -21.52 25.83
CA LYS A 482 -28.93 -22.72 26.53
C LYS A 482 -27.81 -23.56 27.15
N GLU A 483 -26.71 -23.74 26.43
CA GLU A 483 -25.57 -24.52 26.92
C GLU A 483 -24.99 -23.91 28.22
N LEU A 484 -24.81 -22.59 28.24
CA LEU A 484 -24.32 -21.89 29.44
C LEU A 484 -25.36 -21.81 30.57
N LEU A 485 -26.66 -21.76 30.24
CA LEU A 485 -27.73 -21.80 31.24
C LEU A 485 -27.87 -23.19 31.88
N ALA A 486 -27.63 -24.27 31.13
CA ALA A 486 -27.68 -25.64 31.62
C ALA A 486 -26.48 -26.00 32.52
N LYS A 487 -25.34 -25.30 32.40
CA LYS A 487 -24.22 -25.40 33.35
C LYS A 487 -24.61 -24.75 34.67
N ALA A 488 -24.28 -25.39 35.78
CA ALA A 488 -24.32 -24.76 37.09
C ALA A 488 -23.19 -23.70 37.20
N PRO A 489 -23.33 -22.65 38.04
CA PRO A 489 -22.17 -21.89 38.47
C PRO A 489 -21.17 -22.82 39.16
N GLU A 490 -19.88 -22.68 38.86
CA GLU A 490 -18.86 -23.38 39.63
C GLU A 490 -18.77 -22.77 41.05
N PRO A 491 -18.47 -23.55 42.09
CA PRO A 491 -18.15 -22.98 43.40
C PRO A 491 -16.90 -22.10 43.27
N GLU A 492 -16.90 -20.95 43.95
CA GLU A 492 -15.70 -20.10 44.00
C GLU A 492 -14.54 -20.89 44.62
N LYS A 493 -13.55 -21.23 43.79
CA LYS A 493 -12.27 -21.77 44.25
C LYS A 493 -11.59 -20.74 45.13
N THR A 494 -11.08 -21.19 46.27
CA THR A 494 -10.30 -20.35 47.18
C THR A 494 -8.95 -19.97 46.56
N GLU A 495 -8.33 -18.89 47.04
CA GLU A 495 -7.04 -18.39 46.49
C GLU A 495 -5.91 -19.43 46.59
N GLU A 496 -6.00 -20.38 47.53
CA GLU A 496 -5.09 -21.53 47.67
C GLU A 496 -5.31 -22.56 46.54
N GLU A 497 -6.55 -22.94 46.25
CA GLU A 497 -6.91 -23.87 45.16
C GLU A 497 -6.59 -23.31 43.76
N VAL A 498 -6.61 -21.98 43.59
CA VAL A 498 -6.19 -21.32 42.35
C VAL A 498 -4.67 -21.41 42.18
N GLN A 499 -3.89 -21.24 43.25
CA GLN A 499 -2.42 -21.36 43.20
C GLN A 499 -1.96 -22.81 42.99
N GLU A 500 -2.61 -23.79 43.61
CA GLU A 500 -2.32 -25.21 43.32
C GLU A 500 -2.70 -25.57 41.86
N GLY A 501 -3.83 -25.07 41.36
CA GLY A 501 -4.26 -25.29 39.96
C GLY A 501 -3.34 -24.65 38.91
N GLU A 502 -2.89 -23.41 39.13
CA GLU A 502 -1.88 -22.76 38.25
C GLU A 502 -0.53 -23.53 38.31
N ALA A 503 -0.13 -24.06 39.47
CA ALA A 503 1.10 -24.84 39.64
C ALA A 503 1.03 -26.29 39.11
N GLU A 504 -0.17 -26.87 38.97
CA GLU A 504 -0.38 -28.20 38.36
C GLU A 504 -0.46 -28.11 36.83
N ALA A 505 -1.07 -27.05 36.29
CA ALA A 505 -1.12 -26.77 34.85
C ALA A 505 0.29 -26.59 34.25
N VAL A 506 1.16 -25.81 34.92
CA VAL A 506 2.56 -25.58 34.45
C VAL A 506 3.35 -26.89 34.34
N LYS A 507 3.14 -27.85 35.25
CA LYS A 507 3.82 -29.16 35.19
C LYS A 507 3.35 -30.02 34.02
N LEU A 508 2.05 -29.98 33.71
CA LEU A 508 1.49 -30.70 32.57
C LEU A 508 2.01 -30.18 31.23
N ASP A 509 2.24 -28.86 31.11
CA ASP A 509 2.88 -28.26 29.93
C ASP A 509 4.39 -28.58 29.85
N GLU A 510 5.10 -28.70 30.97
CA GLU A 510 6.50 -29.17 30.99
C GLU A 510 6.62 -30.64 30.58
N GLU A 511 5.79 -31.55 31.12
CA GLU A 511 5.80 -32.96 30.70
C GLU A 511 5.43 -33.10 29.21
N ALA A 512 4.37 -32.41 28.75
CA ALA A 512 3.91 -32.46 27.36
C ALA A 512 4.88 -31.81 26.34
N THR A 513 5.82 -30.97 26.79
CA THR A 513 6.92 -30.46 25.95
C THR A 513 8.13 -31.38 25.92
N THR A 514 8.40 -32.14 27.00
CA THR A 514 9.46 -33.16 26.99
C THR A 514 9.17 -34.36 26.07
N GLU A 515 7.96 -34.95 26.09
CA GLU A 515 7.62 -36.08 25.20
C GLU A 515 7.76 -35.71 23.70
N LYS A 516 7.39 -34.48 23.33
CA LYS A 516 7.54 -33.97 21.94
C LYS A 516 8.98 -33.76 21.51
N MET A 517 9.91 -33.54 22.44
CA MET A 517 11.33 -33.47 22.10
C MET A 517 11.92 -34.86 21.81
N GLU A 518 11.50 -35.92 22.50
CA GLU A 518 12.01 -37.27 22.22
C GLU A 518 11.51 -37.83 20.88
N GLU A 519 10.23 -37.65 20.54
CA GLU A 519 9.67 -38.18 19.28
C GLU A 519 10.27 -37.52 18.02
N THR A 520 10.74 -36.27 18.14
CA THR A 520 11.31 -35.49 17.00
C THR A 520 12.75 -35.87 16.64
N VAL A 521 13.50 -36.56 17.53
CA VAL A 521 14.94 -36.82 17.35
C VAL A 521 15.23 -38.09 16.53
N ILE A 522 14.24 -38.94 16.28
CA ILE A 522 14.44 -40.28 15.68
C ILE A 522 14.35 -40.29 14.13
N THR A 523 14.17 -39.13 13.48
CA THR A 523 13.92 -39.03 12.02
C THR A 523 14.90 -38.14 11.24
N GLU A 524 16.14 -37.99 11.69
CA GLU A 524 17.23 -37.56 10.80
C GLU A 524 18.57 -38.30 11.07
N VAL A 525 19.53 -38.15 10.15
CA VAL A 525 20.87 -38.81 10.15
C VAL A 525 20.86 -40.34 9.96
N VAL A 526 20.62 -40.79 8.72
CA VAL A 526 21.25 -42.02 8.19
C VAL A 526 22.00 -41.71 6.88
N LYS A 527 23.28 -41.34 6.98
CA LYS A 527 24.34 -41.61 5.97
C LYS A 527 25.74 -41.13 6.39
N SER A 528 26.73 -41.75 5.74
CA SER A 528 28.18 -41.43 5.73
C SER A 528 28.93 -41.51 7.06
N ASP A 529 29.61 -42.64 7.24
CA ASP A 529 30.75 -42.84 8.13
C ASP A 529 31.93 -41.91 7.79
N VAL A 530 32.71 -41.49 8.80
CA VAL A 530 34.19 -41.59 8.85
C VAL A 530 34.60 -41.77 10.32
N LYS A 531 35.62 -42.58 10.59
CA LYS A 531 36.25 -42.72 11.92
C LYS A 531 37.19 -41.54 12.23
N GLU A 532 37.22 -41.09 13.48
CA GLU A 532 38.46 -41.11 14.26
C GLU A 532 38.18 -41.16 15.77
N GLU A 533 39.17 -41.59 16.56
CA GLU A 533 39.08 -41.70 18.02
C GLU A 533 39.70 -40.46 18.69
N ILE A 534 39.25 -40.08 19.90
CA ILE A 534 40.08 -39.80 21.10
C ILE A 534 39.22 -39.29 22.28
N SER A 535 39.67 -39.60 23.50
CA SER A 535 39.18 -39.15 24.82
C SER A 535 39.40 -37.62 25.04
N ILE A 536 39.04 -36.94 26.14
CA ILE A 536 39.07 -37.26 27.58
C ILE A 536 38.00 -36.45 28.33
N THR A 537 37.54 -36.99 29.46
CA THR A 537 36.74 -36.32 30.50
C THR A 537 37.39 -35.04 31.05
N GLU A 538 36.60 -33.99 31.29
CA GLU A 538 36.78 -33.15 32.49
C GLU A 538 35.42 -32.62 32.99
N VAL A 539 35.30 -32.48 34.31
CA VAL A 539 34.08 -32.00 35.00
C VAL A 539 34.47 -30.79 35.83
N VAL A 540 33.81 -29.66 35.63
CA VAL A 540 33.96 -28.47 36.49
C VAL A 540 32.59 -28.03 37.00
N GLU A 541 32.36 -28.33 38.27
CA GLU A 541 31.28 -27.78 39.09
C GLU A 541 31.53 -26.28 39.34
N ILE A 542 30.55 -25.41 39.07
CA ILE A 542 30.59 -24.00 39.50
C ILE A 542 29.37 -23.76 40.39
N LYS A 543 29.62 -23.24 41.58
CA LYS A 543 28.62 -23.01 42.63
C LYS A 543 28.04 -21.60 42.55
N GLU A 544 26.82 -21.46 43.06
CA GLU A 544 26.25 -20.17 43.42
C GLU A 544 27.13 -19.47 44.47
N GLU A 545 27.24 -18.14 44.39
CA GLU A 545 27.65 -17.32 45.53
C GLU A 545 26.76 -16.08 45.62
N THR A 546 26.33 -15.73 46.83
CA THR A 546 25.34 -14.68 47.08
C THR A 546 25.95 -13.52 47.86
N THR A 547 25.77 -12.30 47.37
CA THR A 547 26.17 -11.05 48.05
C THR A 547 25.04 -10.04 48.07
N LYS A 548 24.86 -9.35 49.20
CA LYS A 548 23.75 -8.41 49.44
C LYS A 548 24.13 -6.95 49.12
N SER A 549 23.09 -6.20 48.74
CA SER A 549 22.81 -4.78 49.10
C SER A 549 23.93 -3.74 49.15
N GLU A 550 23.74 -2.64 48.41
CA GLU A 550 24.09 -1.31 48.89
C GLU A 550 22.99 -0.30 48.50
N ASP A 551 22.67 0.64 49.39
CA ASP A 551 21.62 1.65 49.19
C ASP A 551 22.16 2.89 48.47
N VAL A 552 21.44 3.41 47.47
CA VAL A 552 21.63 4.78 46.97
C VAL A 552 20.27 5.45 46.75
N ALA A 553 19.92 6.40 47.63
CA ALA A 553 18.77 7.27 47.45
C ALA A 553 19.14 8.49 46.58
N VAL A 554 18.27 8.85 45.64
CA VAL A 554 18.35 10.13 44.89
C VAL A 554 17.01 10.86 44.99
N THR A 555 17.08 12.18 45.11
CA THR A 555 15.99 13.06 45.55
C THR A 555 14.96 13.40 44.49
N VAL A 556 13.69 13.51 44.91
CA VAL A 556 12.65 14.25 44.18
C VAL A 556 13.03 15.73 44.09
N ALA A 557 12.86 16.34 42.91
CA ALA A 557 12.85 17.78 42.72
C ALA A 557 11.61 18.15 41.90
N ALA A 558 10.87 19.17 42.34
CA ALA A 558 9.66 19.65 41.69
C ALA A 558 9.87 21.05 41.11
N LEU A 559 9.39 21.26 39.88
CA LEU A 559 9.01 22.56 39.29
C LEU A 559 8.16 22.32 38.03
#